data_AF-A0A932B3L4-F1
#
_entry.id   AF-A0A932B3L4-F1
#
_cell.length_a   1.000
_cell.length_b   1.000
_cell.length_c   1.000
_cell.angle_alpha   90.00
_cell.angle_beta   90.00
_cell.angle_gamma   90.00
#
_symmetry.space_group_name_H-M   'P 1'
#
loop_
_entity.id
_entity.type
_entity.pdbx_description
1 polymer ?
#
loop_
_entity_poly.entity_id
_entity_poly.type
_entity_poly.pdbx_seq_one_letter_code
_entity_poly.pdbx_strand_id
1 'polypeptide(L)'
;MNNPEYEARIDDVKRRAHGRWTEILGSLGVSEQILKKRNQPCPLCGGTDRFQYTDKFGEGNYPCRACGAGGGFKLLQAVMGLDFNTALREVERVAGASPSGQHVASPEPSADRMKALAKRLWEEAKPLTPGDEVDRYLSGRRLALANYPKVLRLHPALGYYEKDPSSGKSRKVAEYAAMLACIQGADGHAVTLHRTYLKDGRKASVSDAKKVLSSGI
;
A
#
# COMPACT_ATOMS: atom_id res chain seq x y z
N MET A 1 16.64 7.00 -19.11
CA MET A 1 15.94 5.80 -19.61
C MET A 1 14.47 6.17 -19.75
N ASN A 2 14.06 6.67 -20.93
CA ASN A 2 12.65 6.94 -21.22
C ASN A 2 11.97 5.59 -21.44
N ASN A 3 11.14 5.18 -20.48
CA ASN A 3 10.24 4.07 -20.66
C ASN A 3 8.96 4.63 -21.32
N PRO A 4 8.69 4.35 -22.61
CA PRO A 4 7.54 4.91 -23.31
C PRO A 4 6.20 4.53 -22.66
N GLU A 5 6.13 3.38 -21.98
CA GLU A 5 4.93 2.97 -21.22
C GLU A 5 4.70 3.86 -19.98
N TYR A 6 5.78 4.33 -19.36
CA TYR A 6 5.72 5.22 -18.21
C TYR A 6 5.25 6.63 -18.61
N GLU A 7 5.74 7.14 -19.74
CA GLU A 7 5.30 8.41 -20.31
C GLU A 7 3.82 8.36 -20.70
N ALA A 8 3.40 7.29 -21.39
CA ALA A 8 2.00 7.08 -21.76
C ALA A 8 1.08 7.03 -20.53
N ARG A 9 1.52 6.39 -19.43
CA ARG A 9 0.78 6.39 -18.16
C ARG A 9 0.64 7.78 -17.56
N ILE A 10 1.73 8.55 -17.51
CA ILE A 10 1.69 9.93 -16.99
C ILE A 10 0.70 10.77 -17.79
N ASP A 11 0.74 10.68 -19.12
CA ASP A 11 -0.14 11.44 -20.00
C ASP A 11 -1.60 11.01 -19.86
N ASP A 12 -1.86 9.72 -19.68
CA ASP A 12 -3.20 9.23 -19.39
C ASP A 12 -3.76 9.78 -18.07
N VAL A 13 -2.96 9.76 -17.00
CA VAL A 13 -3.38 10.28 -15.70
C VAL A 13 -3.60 11.79 -15.77
N LYS A 14 -2.71 12.54 -16.44
CA LYS A 14 -2.90 13.99 -16.67
C LYS A 14 -4.20 14.26 -17.42
N ARG A 15 -4.48 13.50 -18.49
CA ARG A 15 -5.71 13.62 -19.27
C ARG A 15 -6.97 13.38 -18.42
N ARG A 16 -6.94 12.38 -17.53
CA ARG A 16 -8.06 12.08 -16.61
C ARG A 16 -8.22 13.09 -15.48
N ALA A 17 -7.11 13.69 -15.04
CA ALA A 17 -7.10 14.70 -13.99
C ALA A 17 -7.44 16.11 -14.49
N HIS A 18 -7.33 16.34 -15.81
CA HIS A 18 -7.59 17.63 -16.44
C HIS A 18 -8.97 18.18 -16.05
N GLY A 19 -8.99 19.41 -15.55
CA GLY A 19 -10.21 20.09 -15.07
C GLY A 19 -10.79 19.57 -13.75
N ARG A 20 -10.18 18.56 -13.12
CA ARG A 20 -10.64 17.93 -11.87
C ARG A 20 -9.68 18.12 -10.69
N TRP A 21 -8.63 18.91 -10.85
CA TRP A 21 -7.57 19.02 -9.85
C TRP A 21 -8.04 19.53 -8.49
N THR A 22 -8.99 20.45 -8.45
CA THR A 22 -9.55 20.93 -7.17
C THR A 22 -10.20 19.79 -6.38
N GLU A 23 -11.03 18.97 -7.03
CA GLU A 23 -11.69 17.79 -6.45
C GLU A 23 -10.66 16.74 -6.03
N ILE A 24 -9.69 16.46 -6.90
CA ILE A 24 -8.67 15.44 -6.68
C ILE A 24 -7.79 15.82 -5.48
N LEU A 25 -7.27 17.05 -5.44
CA LEU A 25 -6.41 17.52 -4.36
C LEU A 25 -7.16 17.52 -3.03
N GLY A 26 -8.41 17.97 -3.01
CA GLY A 26 -9.25 17.92 -1.81
C GLY A 26 -9.48 16.49 -1.31
N SER A 27 -9.79 15.56 -2.23
CA SER A 27 -9.98 14.14 -1.91
C SER A 27 -8.72 13.44 -1.40
N LEU A 28 -7.55 13.98 -1.75
CA LEU A 28 -6.24 13.50 -1.29
C LEU A 28 -5.75 14.21 -0.01
N GLY A 29 -6.58 15.05 0.60
CA GLY A 29 -6.29 15.68 1.89
C GLY A 29 -5.55 17.03 1.80
N VAL A 30 -5.44 17.63 0.61
CA VAL A 30 -4.98 19.02 0.52
C VAL A 30 -6.05 19.93 1.12
N SER A 31 -5.65 20.70 2.14
CA SER A 31 -6.56 21.59 2.86
C SER A 31 -7.30 22.53 1.91
N GLU A 32 -8.60 22.68 2.14
CA GLU A 32 -9.44 23.63 1.41
C GLU A 32 -8.87 25.06 1.47
N GLN A 33 -8.19 25.43 2.54
CA GLN A 33 -7.54 26.75 2.65
C GLN A 33 -6.50 26.98 1.55
N ILE A 34 -5.73 25.94 1.20
CA ILE A 34 -4.74 25.99 0.12
C ILE A 34 -5.45 26.11 -1.24
N LEU A 35 -6.58 25.44 -1.39
CA LEU A 35 -7.37 25.42 -2.63
C LEU A 35 -8.27 26.65 -2.79
N LYS A 36 -8.41 27.49 -1.76
CA LYS A 36 -9.04 28.80 -1.89
C LYS A 36 -8.20 29.66 -2.82
N LYS A 37 -8.85 30.28 -3.80
CA LYS A 37 -8.23 31.13 -4.83
C LYS A 37 -7.75 32.49 -4.30
N ARG A 38 -7.22 32.52 -3.07
CA ARG A 38 -6.70 33.71 -2.38
C ARG A 38 -5.19 33.59 -2.20
N ASN A 39 -4.56 34.75 -2.08
CA ASN A 39 -3.14 34.88 -1.78
C ASN A 39 -2.87 34.39 -0.35
N GLN A 40 -1.85 33.55 -0.17
CA GLN A 40 -1.51 32.91 1.11
C GLN A 40 -0.02 32.47 1.17
N PRO A 41 0.47 31.98 2.32
CA PRO A 41 1.81 31.38 2.44
C PRO A 41 2.01 30.24 1.44
N CYS A 42 3.21 30.13 0.87
CA CYS A 42 3.49 29.04 -0.06
C CYS A 42 3.75 27.73 0.72
N PRO A 43 3.07 26.62 0.39
CA PRO A 43 3.35 25.33 1.03
C PRO A 43 4.73 24.76 0.69
N LEU A 44 5.40 25.28 -0.36
CA LEU A 44 6.73 24.82 -0.78
C LEU A 44 7.87 25.63 -0.13
N CYS A 45 7.70 26.95 -0.02
CA CYS A 45 8.78 27.85 0.36
C CYS A 45 8.37 28.92 1.40
N GLY A 46 7.18 28.80 2.01
CA GLY A 46 6.69 29.69 3.05
C GLY A 46 6.35 31.12 2.58
N GLY A 47 6.55 32.08 3.48
CA GLY A 47 6.15 33.49 3.33
C GLY A 47 4.73 33.79 3.79
N THR A 48 4.18 34.92 3.34
CA THR A 48 2.91 35.45 3.86
C THR A 48 1.76 35.36 2.87
N ASP A 49 1.97 35.73 1.60
CA ASP A 49 0.88 35.92 0.61
C ASP A 49 1.29 35.55 -0.83
N ARG A 50 2.44 34.89 -1.01
CA ARG A 50 3.09 34.75 -2.32
C ARG A 50 2.52 33.65 -3.22
N PHE A 51 1.70 32.75 -2.69
CA PHE A 51 1.10 31.62 -3.39
C PHE A 51 -0.40 31.84 -3.59
N GLN A 52 -0.91 31.45 -4.76
CA GLN A 52 -2.34 31.41 -5.03
C GLN A 52 -2.66 30.16 -5.85
N TYR A 53 -3.55 29.30 -5.36
CA TYR A 53 -4.10 28.25 -6.20
C TYR A 53 -5.12 28.85 -7.18
N THR A 54 -5.00 28.55 -8.46
CA THR A 54 -5.87 29.15 -9.51
C THR A 54 -6.65 28.11 -10.29
N ASP A 55 -6.00 26.98 -10.56
CA ASP A 55 -6.47 25.94 -11.49
C ASP A 55 -6.91 26.51 -12.85
N LYS A 56 -6.28 27.61 -13.29
CA LYS A 56 -6.74 28.39 -14.46
C LYS A 56 -6.78 27.57 -15.76
N PHE A 57 -5.88 26.61 -15.91
CA PHE A 57 -5.74 25.78 -17.10
C PHE A 57 -6.21 24.34 -16.87
N GLY A 58 -6.86 24.06 -15.74
CA GLY A 58 -7.30 22.72 -15.41
C GLY A 58 -6.17 21.74 -15.14
N GLU A 59 -4.98 22.20 -14.77
CA GLU A 59 -3.80 21.37 -14.45
C GLU A 59 -3.36 21.49 -12.98
N GLY A 60 -4.24 21.99 -12.11
CA GLY A 60 -3.95 22.27 -10.70
C GLY A 60 -2.98 23.44 -10.54
N ASN A 61 -3.07 24.41 -11.45
CA ASN A 61 -2.08 25.47 -11.59
C ASN A 61 -2.07 26.43 -10.40
N TYR A 62 -0.86 26.81 -9.99
CA TYR A 62 -0.63 27.88 -9.03
C TYR A 62 0.59 28.71 -9.46
N PRO A 63 0.54 30.05 -9.32
CA PRO A 63 1.74 30.87 -9.22
C PRO A 63 2.27 30.92 -7.77
N CYS A 64 3.59 30.90 -7.63
CA CYS A 64 4.28 31.45 -6.47
C CYS A 64 5.25 32.54 -6.92
N ARG A 65 5.18 33.72 -6.31
CA ARG A 65 6.07 34.86 -6.64
C ARG A 65 7.55 34.62 -6.27
N ALA A 66 7.88 33.54 -5.57
CA ALA A 66 9.26 33.20 -5.18
C ALA A 66 9.76 31.90 -5.83
N CYS A 67 9.07 30.77 -5.64
CA CYS A 67 9.51 29.48 -6.19
C CYS A 67 8.93 29.14 -7.58
N GLY A 68 8.25 30.10 -8.20
CA GLY A 68 7.69 29.99 -9.54
C GLY A 68 6.34 29.27 -9.61
N ALA A 69 5.85 29.08 -10.83
CA ALA A 69 4.60 28.39 -11.07
C ALA A 69 4.75 26.86 -10.97
N GLY A 70 3.63 26.17 -10.73
CA GLY A 70 3.54 24.72 -10.73
C GLY A 70 2.14 24.22 -11.03
N GLY A 71 2.02 22.89 -11.15
CA GLY A 71 0.75 22.19 -11.35
C GLY A 71 0.39 21.29 -10.17
N GLY A 72 -0.72 20.57 -10.30
CA GLY A 72 -1.34 19.80 -9.22
C GLY A 72 -0.44 18.72 -8.63
N PHE A 73 0.34 18.00 -9.45
CA PHE A 73 1.32 17.02 -8.95
C PHE A 73 2.35 17.66 -8.02
N LYS A 74 2.96 18.78 -8.45
CA LYS A 74 3.98 19.47 -7.66
C LYS A 74 3.40 20.02 -6.36
N LEU A 75 2.15 20.50 -6.39
CA LEU A 75 1.45 20.94 -5.19
C LEU A 75 1.20 19.77 -4.23
N LEU A 76 0.66 18.66 -4.73
CA LEU A 76 0.38 17.47 -3.93
C LEU A 76 1.64 16.92 -3.25
N GLN A 77 2.74 16.78 -4.01
CA GLN A 77 4.02 16.34 -3.46
C GLN A 77 4.51 17.23 -2.32
N ALA A 78 4.38 18.55 -2.48
CA ALA A 78 4.85 19.51 -1.49
C ALA A 78 4.02 19.48 -0.20
N VAL A 79 2.69 19.43 -0.32
CA VAL A 79 1.79 19.47 0.85
C VAL A 79 1.82 18.13 1.59
N MET A 80 1.93 17.01 0.87
CA MET A 80 1.86 15.67 1.45
C MET A 80 3.23 15.01 1.69
N GLY A 81 4.34 15.64 1.28
CA GLY A 81 5.69 15.07 1.43
C GLY A 81 5.93 13.82 0.57
N LEU A 82 5.30 13.73 -0.61
CA LEU A 82 5.33 12.54 -1.45
C LEU A 82 6.35 12.65 -2.59
N ASP A 83 6.94 11.52 -2.98
CA ASP A 83 7.63 11.39 -4.26
C ASP A 83 6.64 11.38 -5.44
N PHE A 84 7.15 11.62 -6.66
CA PHE A 84 6.31 11.77 -7.84
C PHE A 84 5.54 10.49 -8.20
N ASN A 85 6.11 9.30 -8.01
CA ASN A 85 5.42 8.04 -8.31
C ASN A 85 4.31 7.77 -7.30
N THR A 86 4.50 8.13 -6.04
CA THR A 86 3.44 8.04 -5.03
C THR A 86 2.31 9.04 -5.33
N ALA A 87 2.64 10.29 -5.68
CA ALA A 87 1.66 11.27 -6.13
C ALA A 87 0.91 10.83 -7.40
N LEU A 88 1.61 10.25 -8.38
CA LEU A 88 1.02 9.70 -9.60
C LEU A 88 -0.02 8.61 -9.30
N ARG A 89 0.30 7.67 -8.41
CA ARG A 89 -0.63 6.60 -7.97
C ARG A 89 -1.87 7.16 -7.28
N GLU A 90 -1.70 8.14 -6.39
CA GLU A 90 -2.83 8.72 -5.66
C GLU A 90 -3.76 9.52 -6.59
N VAL A 91 -3.20 10.33 -7.49
CA VAL A 91 -4.00 11.06 -8.50
C VAL A 91 -4.67 10.10 -9.45
N GLU A 92 -3.97 9.06 -9.92
CA GLU A 92 -4.53 8.01 -10.77
C GLU A 92 -5.73 7.31 -10.12
N ARG A 93 -5.62 7.00 -8.82
CA ARG A 93 -6.68 6.36 -8.03
C ARG A 93 -7.94 7.21 -7.95
N VAL A 94 -7.80 8.53 -7.77
CA VAL A 94 -8.93 9.45 -7.64
C VAL A 94 -9.47 9.86 -9.01
N ALA A 95 -8.60 10.16 -9.98
CA ALA A 95 -8.99 10.53 -11.34
C ALA A 95 -9.70 9.39 -12.10
N GLY A 96 -9.41 8.12 -11.76
CA GLY A 96 -10.09 6.94 -12.29
C GLY A 96 -11.47 6.64 -11.70
N ALA A 97 -11.91 7.36 -10.66
CA ALA A 97 -13.26 7.24 -10.12
C ALA A 97 -14.18 8.30 -10.76
N SER A 98 -15.23 7.86 -11.49
CA SER A 98 -16.30 8.75 -11.97
C SER A 98 -17.14 9.27 -10.78
N PRO A 99 -17.70 10.50 -10.87
CA PRO A 99 -18.31 11.17 -9.75
C PRO A 99 -19.77 10.71 -9.55
N SER A 100 -19.98 9.48 -9.07
CA SER A 100 -21.25 9.05 -8.47
C SER A 100 -20.99 7.81 -7.63
N GLY A 101 -20.84 7.98 -6.32
CA GLY A 101 -20.65 6.84 -5.42
C GLY A 101 -19.89 7.22 -4.17
N GLN A 102 -20.64 7.46 -3.10
CA GLN A 102 -20.14 7.65 -1.75
C GLN A 102 -19.28 6.47 -1.30
N HIS A 103 -18.19 6.78 -0.58
CA HIS A 103 -17.39 5.90 0.30
C HIS A 103 -16.62 4.75 -0.41
N VAL A 104 -15.34 4.46 -0.14
CA VAL A 104 -14.60 4.47 1.12
C VAL A 104 -13.13 4.78 0.76
N ALA A 105 -12.47 5.68 1.48
CA ALA A 105 -11.01 5.63 1.57
C ALA A 105 -10.61 4.21 1.96
N SER A 106 -9.75 3.53 1.19
CA SER A 106 -9.12 2.31 1.70
C SER A 106 -8.13 2.78 2.76
N PRO A 107 -8.41 2.61 4.07
CA PRO A 107 -7.42 2.94 5.07
C PRO A 107 -6.36 1.85 5.01
N GLU A 108 -5.10 2.22 5.23
CA GLU A 108 -4.15 1.33 5.90
C GLU A 108 -4.92 0.50 6.97
N PRO A 109 -4.81 -0.83 7.01
CA PRO A 109 -5.57 -1.62 7.98
C PRO A 109 -5.26 -1.10 9.39
N SER A 110 -6.27 -0.64 10.13
CA SER A 110 -6.08 -0.24 11.53
C SER A 110 -5.42 -1.39 12.31
N ALA A 111 -4.65 -1.07 13.34
CA ALA A 111 -3.98 -2.08 14.17
C ALA A 111 -4.95 -3.18 14.64
N ASP A 112 -6.20 -2.82 14.94
CA ASP A 112 -7.27 -3.75 15.30
C ASP A 112 -7.69 -4.69 14.16
N ARG A 113 -7.79 -4.18 12.92
CA ARG A 113 -8.07 -5.01 11.73
C ARG A 113 -6.93 -5.97 11.46
N MET A 114 -5.68 -5.51 11.61
CA MET A 114 -4.51 -6.38 11.42
C MET A 114 -4.44 -7.48 12.50
N LYS A 115 -4.74 -7.13 13.75
CA LYS A 115 -4.84 -8.09 14.86
C LYS A 115 -5.95 -9.11 14.64
N ALA A 116 -7.12 -8.67 14.17
CA ALA A 116 -8.24 -9.56 13.83
C ALA A 116 -7.88 -10.51 12.68
N LEU A 117 -7.18 -10.02 11.65
CA LEU A 117 -6.69 -10.85 10.55
C LEU A 117 -5.67 -11.88 11.04
N ALA A 118 -4.71 -11.47 11.87
CA ALA A 118 -3.72 -12.39 12.44
C ALA A 118 -4.39 -13.50 13.26
N LYS A 119 -5.36 -13.13 14.11
CA LYS A 119 -6.15 -14.07 14.92
C LYS A 119 -6.90 -15.07 14.02
N ARG A 120 -7.62 -14.57 13.02
CA ARG A 120 -8.37 -15.42 12.08
C ARG A 120 -7.48 -16.41 11.36
N LEU A 121 -6.36 -15.95 10.78
CA LEU A 121 -5.43 -16.84 10.07
C LEU A 121 -4.82 -17.90 10.99
N TRP A 122 -4.59 -17.55 12.26
CA TRP A 122 -4.11 -18.49 13.27
C TRP A 122 -5.13 -19.56 13.63
N GLU A 123 -6.42 -19.19 13.74
CA GLU A 123 -7.54 -20.09 14.00
C GLU A 123 -7.84 -21.02 12.82
N GLU A 124 -7.71 -20.53 11.58
CA GLU A 124 -7.84 -21.33 10.35
C GLU A 124 -6.68 -22.33 10.16
N ALA A 125 -5.54 -22.09 10.81
CA ALA A 125 -4.37 -22.95 10.73
C ALA A 125 -4.40 -24.12 11.72
N LYS A 126 -3.84 -25.26 11.28
CA LYS A 126 -3.84 -26.53 12.00
C LYS A 126 -2.50 -26.76 12.71
N PRO A 127 -2.49 -27.52 13.83
CA PRO A 127 -1.24 -28.03 14.40
C PRO A 127 -0.45 -28.82 13.35
N LEU A 128 0.89 -28.81 13.49
CA LEU A 128 1.75 -29.59 12.62
C LEU A 128 1.62 -31.08 12.91
N THR A 129 1.74 -31.89 11.87
CA THR A 129 1.70 -33.35 11.89
C THR A 129 2.83 -33.92 11.02
N PRO A 130 3.39 -35.09 11.36
CA PRO A 130 4.43 -35.71 10.54
C PRO A 130 3.99 -35.90 9.09
N GLY A 131 4.88 -35.56 8.14
CA GLY A 131 4.63 -35.67 6.70
C GLY A 131 3.84 -34.52 6.07
N ASP A 132 3.32 -33.58 6.86
CA ASP A 132 2.67 -32.40 6.31
C ASP A 132 3.64 -31.48 5.56
N GLU A 133 3.12 -30.44 4.91
CA GLU A 133 3.92 -29.55 4.06
C GLU A 133 5.03 -28.83 4.85
N VAL A 134 4.76 -28.45 6.11
CA VAL A 134 5.71 -27.77 6.98
C VAL A 134 6.75 -28.74 7.49
N ASP A 135 6.34 -29.94 7.91
CA ASP A 135 7.26 -30.99 8.35
C ASP A 135 8.24 -31.40 7.25
N ARG A 136 7.74 -31.61 6.02
CA ARG A 136 8.57 -31.88 4.85
C ARG A 136 9.54 -30.73 4.57
N TYR A 137 9.07 -29.49 4.69
CA TYR A 137 9.91 -28.31 4.51
C TYR A 137 11.02 -28.20 5.57
N LEU A 138 10.69 -28.34 6.85
CA LEU A 138 11.67 -28.27 7.93
C LEU A 138 12.67 -29.43 7.85
N SER A 139 12.20 -30.64 7.56
CA SER A 139 13.06 -31.81 7.35
C SER A 139 14.02 -31.61 6.18
N GLY A 140 13.54 -31.10 5.04
CA GLY A 140 14.38 -30.75 3.89
C GLY A 140 15.40 -29.64 4.19
N ARG A 141 15.16 -28.84 5.23
CA ARG A 141 16.09 -27.83 5.76
C ARG A 141 17.03 -28.34 6.84
N ARG A 142 17.00 -29.65 7.15
CA ARG A 142 17.73 -30.29 8.27
C ARG A 142 17.31 -29.74 9.65
N LEU A 143 16.04 -29.35 9.76
CA LEU A 143 15.40 -28.84 10.98
C LEU A 143 14.23 -29.75 11.38
N ALA A 144 14.34 -31.06 11.15
CA ALA A 144 13.32 -32.01 11.59
C ALA A 144 13.11 -31.88 13.11
N LEU A 145 11.85 -31.77 13.52
CA LEU A 145 11.48 -31.53 14.90
C LEU A 145 10.97 -32.82 15.53
N ALA A 146 11.55 -33.21 16.66
CA ALA A 146 11.03 -34.34 17.44
C ALA A 146 9.66 -34.02 18.08
N ASN A 147 9.44 -32.74 18.40
CA ASN A 147 8.17 -32.22 18.93
C ASN A 147 7.85 -30.91 18.22
N TYR A 148 6.61 -30.76 17.75
CA TYR A 148 6.20 -29.53 17.07
C TYR A 148 5.81 -28.44 18.07
N PRO A 149 6.46 -27.27 18.04
CA PRO A 149 6.14 -26.19 18.95
C PRO A 149 4.78 -25.56 18.60
N LYS A 150 3.98 -25.22 19.61
CA LYS A 150 2.63 -24.66 19.44
C LYS A 150 2.61 -23.31 18.70
N VAL A 151 3.75 -22.62 18.64
CA VAL A 151 3.94 -21.36 17.91
C VAL A 151 4.12 -21.55 16.40
N LEU A 152 4.20 -22.79 15.92
CA LEU A 152 4.16 -23.12 14.50
C LEU A 152 2.85 -23.83 14.15
N ARG A 153 2.22 -23.40 13.05
CA ARG A 153 1.01 -24.03 12.48
C ARG A 153 1.09 -24.11 10.98
N LEU A 154 0.34 -25.05 10.40
CA LEU A 154 0.14 -25.20 8.96
C LEU A 154 -1.21 -24.58 8.57
N HIS A 155 -1.17 -23.57 7.72
CA HIS A 155 -2.36 -23.13 7.00
C HIS A 155 -2.44 -23.86 5.65
N PRO A 156 -3.51 -24.63 5.35
CA PRO A 156 -3.54 -25.52 4.19
C PRO A 156 -3.65 -24.79 2.84
N ALA A 157 -4.31 -23.62 2.80
CA ALA A 157 -4.52 -22.84 1.58
C ALA A 157 -4.52 -21.33 1.89
N LEU A 158 -3.36 -20.79 2.26
CA LEU A 158 -3.21 -19.37 2.58
C LEU A 158 -3.14 -18.55 1.29
N GLY A 159 -4.00 -17.53 1.19
CA GLY A 159 -3.97 -16.60 0.07
C GLY A 159 -2.61 -15.90 -0.05
N TYR A 160 -2.02 -15.99 -1.24
CA TYR A 160 -0.80 -15.28 -1.61
C TYR A 160 -1.18 -14.04 -2.40
N TYR A 161 -0.82 -12.88 -1.85
CA TYR A 161 -1.16 -11.58 -2.42
C TYR A 161 0.09 -10.93 -2.99
N GLU A 162 -0.04 -10.40 -4.19
CA GLU A 162 0.95 -9.54 -4.82
C GLU A 162 0.34 -8.16 -5.03
N LYS A 163 1.17 -7.12 -4.89
CA LYS A 163 0.77 -5.78 -5.24
C LYS A 163 0.69 -5.71 -6.75
N ASP A 164 -0.48 -5.38 -7.25
CA ASP A 164 -0.66 -5.07 -8.66
C ASP A 164 0.24 -3.87 -9.00
N PRO A 165 1.19 -4.01 -9.95
CA PRO A 165 2.13 -2.94 -10.29
C PRO A 165 1.44 -1.68 -10.83
N SER A 166 0.26 -1.84 -11.42
CA SER A 166 -0.53 -0.75 -12.01
C SER A 166 -1.41 -0.05 -10.97
N SER A 167 -2.16 -0.79 -10.16
CA SER A 167 -3.13 -0.23 -9.22
C SER A 167 -2.60 -0.07 -7.78
N GLY A 168 -1.45 -0.67 -7.46
CA GLY A 168 -0.88 -0.71 -6.11
C GLY A 168 -1.69 -1.56 -5.12
N LYS A 169 -2.85 -2.09 -5.52
CA LYS A 169 -3.71 -2.91 -4.67
C LYS A 169 -3.14 -4.31 -4.54
N SER A 170 -3.15 -4.84 -3.32
CA SER A 170 -2.84 -6.25 -3.07
C SER A 170 -3.95 -7.11 -3.66
N ARG A 171 -3.64 -7.88 -4.71
CA ARG A 171 -4.54 -8.86 -5.31
C ARG A 171 -4.10 -10.26 -4.89
N LYS A 172 -5.05 -11.11 -4.51
CA LYS A 172 -4.79 -12.54 -4.33
C LYS A 172 -4.47 -13.13 -5.70
N VAL A 173 -3.27 -13.67 -5.87
CA VAL A 173 -2.83 -14.27 -7.14
C VAL A 173 -2.76 -15.80 -7.07
N ALA A 174 -2.71 -16.37 -5.87
CA ALA A 174 -2.69 -17.82 -5.66
C ALA A 174 -3.08 -18.18 -4.21
N GLU A 175 -3.14 -19.48 -3.93
CA GLU A 175 -3.16 -20.04 -2.58
C GLU A 175 -2.04 -21.08 -2.46
N TYR A 176 -1.41 -21.14 -1.30
CA TYR A 176 -0.43 -22.17 -0.99
C TYR A 176 -0.62 -22.68 0.43
N ALA A 177 -0.17 -23.90 0.69
CA ALA A 177 0.14 -24.30 2.05
C ALA A 177 1.18 -23.32 2.62
N ALA A 178 1.03 -22.95 3.90
CA ALA A 178 1.94 -21.99 4.52
C ALA A 178 2.25 -22.35 5.96
N MET A 179 3.52 -22.26 6.33
CA MET A 179 3.94 -22.27 7.72
C MET A 179 3.64 -20.90 8.33
N LEU A 180 2.80 -20.87 9.37
CA LEU A 180 2.57 -19.72 10.22
C LEU A 180 3.43 -19.85 11.47
N ALA A 181 4.24 -18.83 11.75
CA ALA A 181 4.98 -18.68 13.00
C ALA A 181 4.43 -17.48 13.76
N CYS A 182 3.96 -17.72 15.00
CA CYS A 182 3.49 -16.66 15.88
C CYS A 182 4.69 -15.85 16.40
N ILE A 183 4.70 -14.55 16.13
CA ILE A 183 5.66 -13.61 16.70
C ILE A 183 5.05 -13.07 17.99
N GLN A 184 5.75 -13.27 19.11
CA GLN A 184 5.29 -12.88 20.44
C GLN A 184 6.10 -11.70 20.98
N GLY A 185 5.46 -10.85 21.77
CA GLY A 185 6.11 -9.79 22.53
C GLY A 185 6.84 -10.35 23.75
N ALA A 186 7.56 -9.48 24.48
CA ALA A 186 8.26 -9.86 25.71
C ALA A 186 7.31 -10.36 26.82
N ASP A 187 6.03 -10.01 26.72
CA ASP A 187 4.94 -10.45 27.59
C ASP A 187 4.32 -11.80 27.17
N GLY A 188 4.83 -12.42 26.09
CA GLY A 188 4.32 -13.69 25.55
C GLY A 188 3.05 -13.55 24.70
N HIS A 189 2.48 -12.35 24.55
CA HIS A 189 1.28 -12.16 23.74
C HIS A 189 1.62 -12.13 22.24
N ALA A 190 0.73 -12.68 21.43
CA ALA A 190 0.87 -12.68 19.98
C ALA A 190 0.81 -11.25 19.42
N VAL A 191 1.89 -10.83 18.76
CA VAL A 191 2.03 -9.52 18.11
C VAL A 191 1.62 -9.62 16.65
N THR A 192 2.13 -10.61 15.92
CA THR A 192 1.83 -10.81 14.50
C THR A 192 2.23 -12.23 14.04
N LEU A 193 2.08 -12.54 12.76
CA LEU A 193 2.44 -13.80 12.13
C LEU A 193 3.54 -13.61 11.07
N HIS A 194 4.58 -14.43 11.13
CA HIS A 194 5.46 -14.66 10.00
C HIS A 194 4.92 -15.83 9.16
N ARG A 195 4.83 -15.66 7.85
CA ARG A 195 4.26 -16.62 6.90
C ARG A 195 5.35 -17.09 5.96
N THR A 196 5.50 -18.40 5.81
CA THR A 196 6.33 -18.98 4.74
C THR A 196 5.44 -19.80 3.82
N TYR A 197 5.29 -19.40 2.56
CA TYR A 197 4.50 -20.13 1.57
C TYR A 197 5.32 -21.31 1.04
N LEU A 198 4.69 -22.47 0.98
CA LEU A 198 5.32 -23.75 0.71
C LEU A 198 4.64 -24.47 -0.45
N LYS A 199 5.45 -25.23 -1.19
CA LYS A 199 5.01 -26.15 -2.23
C LYS A 199 6.04 -27.27 -2.36
N ASP A 200 5.57 -28.51 -2.37
CA ASP A 200 6.37 -29.73 -2.53
C ASP A 200 7.56 -29.85 -1.56
N GLY A 201 7.34 -29.51 -0.29
CA GLY A 201 8.34 -29.55 0.79
C GLY A 201 9.41 -28.47 0.67
N ARG A 202 9.17 -27.44 -0.14
CA ARG A 202 10.09 -26.32 -0.36
C ARG A 202 9.34 -25.00 -0.26
N LYS A 203 10.09 -23.89 -0.24
CA LYS A 203 9.46 -22.57 -0.42
C LYS A 203 8.78 -22.53 -1.79
N ALA A 204 7.58 -21.97 -1.83
CA ALA A 204 6.88 -21.74 -3.09
C ALA A 204 7.77 -20.88 -4.01
N SER A 205 7.78 -21.19 -5.31
CA SER A 205 8.54 -20.45 -6.33
C SER A 205 7.79 -19.17 -6.71
N VAL A 206 7.76 -18.23 -5.79
CA VAL A 206 7.11 -16.92 -5.91
C VAL A 206 8.09 -15.80 -5.59
N SER A 207 7.73 -14.57 -5.97
CA SER A 207 8.54 -13.36 -5.77
C SER A 207 9.04 -13.20 -4.33
N ASP A 208 8.17 -13.40 -3.33
CA ASP A 208 8.55 -13.42 -1.93
C ASP A 208 7.79 -14.51 -1.15
N ALA A 209 8.45 -15.64 -0.96
CA ALA A 209 7.89 -16.77 -0.24
C ALA A 209 7.81 -16.57 1.29
N LYS A 210 8.35 -15.47 1.85
CA LYS A 210 8.37 -15.20 3.30
C LYS A 210 7.80 -13.82 3.62
N LYS A 211 6.62 -13.75 4.23
CA LYS A 211 5.94 -12.47 4.51
C LYS A 211 5.57 -12.35 5.98
N VAL A 212 5.96 -11.25 6.62
CA VAL A 212 5.40 -10.85 7.92
C VAL A 212 4.04 -10.21 7.69
N LEU A 213 3.11 -10.41 8.61
CA LEU A 213 1.82 -9.72 8.61
C LEU A 213 1.97 -8.37 9.33
N SER A 214 2.67 -7.42 8.71
CA SER A 214 2.88 -6.09 9.31
C SER A 214 1.73 -5.13 8.97
N SER A 215 1.37 -4.27 9.92
CA SER A 215 0.85 -2.93 9.61
C SER A 215 1.84 -2.26 8.67
N GLY A 216 1.41 -1.51 7.64
CA GLY A 216 2.35 -0.71 6.86
C GLY A 216 3.15 0.16 7.84
N ILE A 217 4.48 0.05 7.82
CA ILE A 217 5.38 0.98 8.51
C ILE A 217 5.80 2.01 7.48
#